data_AF-A0A3D4H0T5-F1
#
_entry.id   AF-A0A3D4H0T5-F1
#
_cell.length_a   1.000
_cell.length_b   1.000
_cell.length_c   1.000
_cell.angle_alpha   90.00
_cell.angle_beta   90.00
_cell.angle_gamma   90.00
#
_symmetry.space_group_name_H-M   'P 1'
#
loop_
_entity.id
_entity.type
_entity.pdbx_description
1 polymer ?
#
loop_
_entity_poly.entity_id
_entity_poly.type
_entity_poly.pdbx_seq_one_letter_code
_entity_poly.pdbx_strand_id
1 'polypeptide(L)'
;MNKQQSFVDFVYNVDRTNMVFAITSVMLVISMFWMVWDDYDREWKKLQREAMAMEEYKTQALIGKEQKNIDADALKQLEDELSAINQAISSQQDRYDAAQAELKRLTQADFYIADQNYKFEKAKFDVVKYEFEEAEHKGHTAKAKEKKAELDGLTERIKGFRIVREAVEALQAEQEKIIGEISGKKGSFEQQKRALMKNVDNLNRRLSSIEPSFPNIFRNMPMVDFIDPSIKVRQVVLGDLRNDLNFTKVPKVDRCTTCHVNIDRAGYDLDQETGLFKDEDLRSYVDKMYSEEERLGRSKVFSSHPNLDLFLGSASAHPIDEVGCTTCHLGRDRGVTFKNAAHTPTDEAEAKRWYNLYGWKKMKYWDHPMLSSQYVESS
;
A
#
# COMPACT_ATOMS: atom_id res chain seq x y z
N MET A 1 -2.33 -37.69 59.32
CA MET A 1 -2.21 -36.69 58.24
C MET A 1 -0.75 -36.28 58.17
N ASN A 2 -0.07 -36.68 57.10
CA ASN A 2 1.39 -36.64 56.93
C ASN A 2 1.95 -35.21 56.98
N LYS A 3 2.81 -34.92 57.96
CA LYS A 3 3.84 -33.87 57.84
C LYS A 3 5.07 -34.54 57.26
N GLN A 4 5.37 -34.29 55.98
CA GLN A 4 6.69 -34.60 55.44
C GLN A 4 7.72 -33.71 56.16
N GLN A 5 8.59 -34.32 56.95
CA GLN A 5 9.76 -33.66 57.52
C GLN A 5 10.78 -33.48 56.39
N SER A 6 11.09 -32.23 56.01
CA SER A 6 12.21 -31.93 55.12
C SER A 6 13.52 -32.06 55.89
N PHE A 7 14.46 -32.83 55.34
CA PHE A 7 15.72 -33.32 55.92
C PHE A 7 16.79 -32.23 56.26
N VAL A 8 16.48 -30.94 56.14
CA VAL A 8 17.43 -29.85 56.42
C VAL A 8 16.69 -28.69 57.08
N ASP A 9 17.05 -28.33 58.30
CA ASP A 9 16.58 -27.12 58.97
C ASP A 9 17.24 -25.90 58.29
N PHE A 10 16.56 -25.30 57.32
CA PHE A 10 16.97 -24.04 56.74
C PHE A 10 16.79 -22.92 57.79
N VAL A 11 17.79 -22.06 57.97
CA VAL A 11 17.77 -20.90 58.90
C VAL A 11 16.67 -19.87 58.52
N TYR A 12 15.99 -20.06 57.40
CA TYR A 12 14.93 -19.20 56.88
C TYR A 12 13.81 -20.03 56.23
N ASN A 13 12.63 -19.41 56.07
CA ASN A 13 11.46 -20.05 55.47
C ASN A 13 11.61 -20.11 53.94
N VAL A 14 11.83 -21.32 53.41
CA VAL A 14 12.06 -21.58 51.98
C VAL A 14 10.84 -21.21 51.13
N ASP A 15 9.62 -21.52 51.58
CA ASP A 15 8.38 -21.21 50.83
C ASP A 15 8.20 -19.69 50.66
N ARG A 16 8.42 -18.92 51.73
CA ARG A 16 8.39 -17.45 51.67
C ARG A 16 9.47 -16.90 50.75
N THR A 17 10.67 -17.50 50.76
CA THR A 17 11.78 -17.08 49.91
C THR A 17 11.48 -17.33 48.43
N ASN A 18 10.93 -18.51 48.10
CA ASN A 18 10.50 -18.83 46.74
C ASN A 18 9.36 -17.91 46.27
N MET A 19 8.39 -17.61 47.14
CA MET A 19 7.31 -16.68 46.83
C MET A 19 7.85 -15.27 46.55
N VAL A 20 8.73 -14.74 47.41
CA VAL A 20 9.34 -13.41 47.21
C VAL A 20 10.17 -13.39 45.94
N PHE A 21 10.98 -14.41 45.68
CA PHE A 21 11.78 -14.52 44.45
C PHE A 21 10.90 -14.56 43.20
N ALA A 22 9.78 -15.30 43.23
CA ALA A 22 8.84 -15.34 42.11
C ALA A 22 8.22 -13.95 41.85
N ILE A 23 7.77 -13.26 42.90
CA ILE A 23 7.19 -11.91 42.77
C ILE A 23 8.22 -10.91 42.24
N THR A 24 9.43 -10.88 42.80
CA THR A 24 10.48 -9.93 42.37
C THR A 24 10.95 -10.23 40.95
N SER A 25 11.02 -11.50 40.55
CA SER A 25 11.34 -11.89 39.16
C SER A 25 10.27 -11.40 38.18
N VAL A 26 8.98 -11.55 38.52
CA VAL A 26 7.89 -11.03 37.69
C VAL A 26 7.94 -9.50 37.61
N MET A 27 8.18 -8.81 38.73
CA MET A 27 8.33 -7.34 38.74
C MET A 27 9.50 -6.88 37.88
N LEU A 28 10.63 -7.58 37.94
CA LEU A 28 11.80 -7.28 37.11
C LEU A 28 11.49 -7.44 35.62
N VAL A 29 10.79 -8.51 35.24
CA VAL A 29 10.36 -8.75 33.85
C VAL A 29 9.43 -7.63 33.38
N ILE A 30 8.42 -7.27 34.18
CA ILE A 30 7.50 -6.16 33.85
C ILE A 30 8.27 -4.85 33.70
N SER A 31 9.20 -4.54 34.61
CA SER A 31 10.03 -3.33 34.54
C SER A 31 10.91 -3.32 33.29
N MET A 32 11.46 -4.47 32.89
CA MET A 32 12.27 -4.59 31.68
C MET A 32 11.42 -4.33 30.44
N PHE A 33 10.23 -4.93 30.34
CA PHE A 33 9.32 -4.69 29.24
C PHE A 33 8.85 -3.23 29.19
N TRP A 34 8.57 -2.63 30.35
CA TRP A 34 8.19 -1.23 30.41
C TRP A 34 9.32 -0.30 29.92
N MET A 35 10.56 -0.53 30.37
CA MET A 35 11.72 0.25 29.91
C MET A 35 11.94 0.12 28.40
N VAL A 36 11.83 -1.09 27.84
CA VAL A 36 11.96 -1.30 26.39
C VAL A 36 10.84 -0.57 25.64
N TRP A 37 9.60 -0.62 26.15
CA TRP A 37 8.48 0.05 25.53
C TRP A 37 8.60 1.58 25.59
N ASP A 38 9.05 2.12 26.73
CA ASP A 38 9.25 3.55 26.93
C ASP A 38 10.35 4.12 26.02
N ASP A 39 11.51 3.43 25.89
CA ASP A 39 12.56 3.86 24.94
C ASP A 39 12.12 3.71 23.46
N TYR A 40 11.29 2.70 23.19
CA TYR A 40 10.75 2.46 21.85
C TYR A 40 9.73 3.54 21.45
N ASP A 41 8.86 3.98 22.35
CA ASP A 41 7.73 4.88 22.03
C ASP A 41 8.14 6.36 21.96
N ARG A 42 9.02 6.67 21.02
CA ARG A 42 9.56 8.02 20.81
C ARG A 42 8.51 9.01 20.30
N GLU A 43 8.71 10.30 20.62
CA GLU A 43 7.79 11.41 20.29
C GLU A 43 7.27 11.41 18.84
N TRP A 44 8.13 11.14 17.85
CA TRP A 44 7.75 11.14 16.43
C TRP A 44 6.75 10.04 16.06
N LYS A 45 6.73 8.90 16.76
CA LYS A 45 5.76 7.82 16.50
C LYS A 45 4.35 8.27 16.82
N LYS A 46 4.18 9.09 17.85
CA LYS A 46 2.89 9.70 18.20
C LYS A 46 2.36 10.55 17.05
N LEU A 47 3.22 11.37 16.43
CA LEU A 47 2.82 12.20 15.28
C LEU A 47 2.41 11.37 14.07
N GLN A 48 3.12 10.28 13.76
CA GLN A 48 2.70 9.40 12.67
C GLN A 48 1.38 8.68 12.96
N ARG A 49 1.15 8.24 14.21
CA ARG A 49 -0.14 7.66 14.62
C ARG A 49 -1.28 8.67 14.51
N GLU A 50 -1.06 9.90 14.94
CA GLU A 50 -2.04 11.00 14.81
C GLU A 50 -2.34 11.31 13.34
N ALA A 51 -1.33 11.29 12.47
CA ALA A 51 -1.51 11.50 11.03
C ALA A 51 -2.26 10.33 10.36
N MET A 52 -2.00 9.08 10.76
CA MET A 52 -2.76 7.91 10.31
C MET A 52 -4.23 8.00 10.71
N ALA A 53 -4.51 8.38 11.97
CA ALA A 53 -5.88 8.58 12.45
C ALA A 53 -6.60 9.73 11.73
N MET A 54 -5.88 10.80 11.40
CA MET A 54 -6.41 11.89 10.57
C MET A 54 -6.75 11.42 9.15
N GLU A 55 -5.87 10.61 8.54
CA GLU A 55 -6.11 10.05 7.20
C GLU A 55 -7.27 9.05 7.20
N GLU A 56 -7.42 8.24 8.24
CA GLU A 56 -8.55 7.36 8.45
C GLU A 56 -9.86 8.18 8.49
N TYR A 57 -9.91 9.22 9.32
CA TYR A 57 -11.07 10.11 9.44
C TYR A 57 -11.45 10.76 8.11
N LYS A 58 -10.47 11.35 7.42
CA LYS A 58 -10.69 11.96 6.09
C LYS A 58 -11.20 10.93 5.08
N THR A 59 -10.62 9.73 5.08
CA THR A 59 -11.01 8.66 4.14
C THR A 59 -12.44 8.18 4.42
N GLN A 60 -12.82 8.01 5.68
CA GLN A 60 -14.20 7.67 6.07
C GLN A 60 -15.20 8.76 5.65
N ALA A 61 -14.85 10.04 5.82
CA ALA A 61 -15.69 11.15 5.37
C ALA A 61 -15.87 11.16 3.84
N LEU A 62 -14.79 10.90 3.08
CA LEU A 62 -14.85 10.77 1.62
C LEU A 62 -15.71 9.58 1.19
N ILE A 63 -15.60 8.43 1.86
CA ILE A 63 -16.48 7.27 1.60
C ILE A 63 -17.94 7.67 1.79
N GLY A 64 -18.27 8.33 2.90
CA GLY A 64 -19.64 8.79 3.17
C GLY A 64 -20.17 9.79 2.14
N LYS A 65 -19.30 10.62 1.55
CA LYS A 65 -19.65 11.55 0.45
C LYS A 65 -19.87 10.79 -0.86
N GLU A 66 -18.95 9.92 -1.24
CA GLU A 66 -19.06 9.11 -2.47
C GLU A 66 -20.26 8.16 -2.42
N GLN A 67 -20.56 7.57 -1.26
CA GLN A 67 -21.73 6.69 -1.07
C GLN A 67 -23.05 7.42 -1.38
N LYS A 68 -23.15 8.72 -1.08
CA LYS A 68 -24.33 9.54 -1.39
C LYS A 68 -24.45 9.89 -2.87
N ASN A 69 -23.33 9.88 -3.61
CA ASN A 69 -23.31 10.12 -5.05
C ASN A 69 -23.67 8.87 -5.86
N ILE A 70 -23.69 7.69 -5.23
CA ILE A 70 -24.13 6.46 -5.88
C ILE A 70 -25.64 6.51 -6.11
N ASP A 71 -26.05 6.21 -7.34
CA ASP A 71 -27.46 5.98 -7.67
C ASP A 71 -27.98 4.72 -6.96
N ALA A 72 -28.72 4.94 -5.88
CA ALA A 72 -29.25 3.88 -5.03
C ALA A 72 -30.28 3.01 -5.77
N ASP A 73 -31.04 3.58 -6.70
CA ASP A 73 -32.06 2.85 -7.46
C ASP A 73 -31.38 1.96 -8.50
N ALA A 74 -30.39 2.48 -9.24
CA ALA A 74 -29.60 1.70 -10.18
C ALA A 74 -28.80 0.59 -9.48
N LEU A 75 -28.21 0.88 -8.31
CA LEU A 75 -27.50 -0.14 -7.51
C LEU A 75 -28.46 -1.25 -7.08
N LYS A 76 -29.63 -0.90 -6.56
CA LYS A 76 -30.63 -1.86 -6.11
C LYS A 76 -31.13 -2.72 -7.27
N GLN A 77 -31.40 -2.13 -8.43
CA GLN A 77 -31.81 -2.87 -9.62
C GLN A 77 -30.73 -3.90 -10.02
N LEU A 78 -29.45 -3.51 -10.05
CA LEU A 78 -28.35 -4.42 -10.35
C LEU A 78 -28.22 -5.54 -9.31
N GLU A 79 -28.48 -5.26 -8.04
CA GLU A 79 -28.47 -6.26 -6.96
C GLU A 79 -29.62 -7.26 -7.09
N ASP A 80 -30.82 -6.79 -7.41
CA ASP A 80 -31.99 -7.63 -7.64
C ASP A 80 -31.79 -8.53 -8.87
N GLU A 81 -31.26 -7.98 -9.98
CA GLU A 81 -30.94 -8.75 -11.19
C GLU A 81 -29.85 -9.81 -10.93
N LEU A 82 -28.78 -9.46 -10.21
CA LEU A 82 -27.73 -10.40 -9.82
C LEU A 82 -28.25 -11.49 -8.87
N SER A 83 -29.15 -11.13 -7.94
CA SER A 83 -29.79 -12.09 -7.03
C SER A 83 -30.64 -13.10 -7.81
N ALA A 84 -31.47 -12.64 -8.74
CA ALA A 84 -32.27 -13.50 -9.61
C ALA A 84 -31.40 -14.45 -10.46
N ILE A 85 -30.30 -13.95 -11.02
CA ILE A 85 -29.35 -14.78 -11.78
C ILE A 85 -28.67 -15.82 -10.87
N ASN A 86 -28.25 -15.45 -9.66
CA ASN A 86 -27.65 -16.40 -8.72
C ASN A 86 -28.64 -17.49 -8.29
N GLN A 87 -29.93 -17.16 -8.13
CA GLN A 87 -30.97 -18.16 -7.89
C GLN A 87 -31.15 -19.09 -9.11
N ALA A 88 -31.13 -18.55 -10.32
CA ALA A 88 -31.18 -19.35 -11.54
C ALA A 88 -29.99 -20.33 -11.65
N ILE A 89 -28.77 -19.85 -11.37
CA ILE A 89 -27.56 -20.69 -11.31
C ILE A 89 -27.72 -21.77 -10.24
N SER A 90 -28.13 -21.39 -9.02
CA SER A 90 -28.33 -22.34 -7.92
C SER A 90 -29.37 -23.42 -8.23
N SER A 91 -30.42 -23.09 -9.01
CA SER A 91 -31.44 -24.06 -9.43
C SER A 91 -30.91 -25.11 -10.43
N GLN A 92 -29.82 -24.79 -11.14
CA GLN A 92 -29.18 -25.63 -12.15
C GLN A 92 -27.70 -25.86 -11.83
N GLN A 93 -27.34 -25.87 -10.54
CA GLN A 93 -25.95 -25.88 -10.08
C GLN A 93 -25.16 -27.05 -10.66
N ASP A 94 -25.73 -28.27 -10.62
CA ASP A 94 -25.09 -29.47 -11.15
C ASP A 94 -24.81 -29.35 -12.66
N ARG A 95 -25.75 -28.79 -13.43
CA ARG A 95 -25.60 -28.58 -14.88
C ARG A 95 -24.56 -27.51 -15.19
N TYR A 96 -24.56 -26.44 -14.41
CA TYR A 96 -23.59 -25.35 -14.53
C TYR A 96 -22.16 -25.82 -14.22
N ASP A 97 -21.99 -26.55 -13.12
CA ASP A 97 -20.68 -27.07 -12.69
C ASP A 97 -20.18 -28.15 -13.65
N ALA A 98 -21.06 -29.00 -14.17
CA ALA A 98 -20.69 -29.97 -15.21
C ALA A 98 -20.23 -29.28 -16.51
N ALA A 99 -20.96 -28.26 -16.98
CA ALA A 99 -20.58 -27.50 -18.18
C ALA A 99 -19.25 -26.75 -17.98
N GLN A 100 -19.02 -26.17 -16.79
CA GLN A 100 -17.75 -25.53 -16.44
C GLN A 100 -16.58 -26.52 -16.41
N ALA A 101 -16.78 -27.69 -15.79
CA ALA A 101 -15.76 -28.73 -15.73
C ALA A 101 -15.40 -29.24 -17.13
N GLU A 102 -16.40 -29.44 -17.98
CA GLU A 102 -16.19 -29.90 -19.36
C GLU A 102 -15.52 -28.83 -20.22
N LEU A 103 -15.94 -27.56 -20.14
CA LEU A 103 -15.27 -26.45 -20.83
C LEU A 103 -13.80 -26.34 -20.41
N LYS A 104 -13.50 -26.51 -19.11
CA LYS A 104 -12.13 -26.50 -18.60
C LYS A 104 -11.32 -27.67 -19.16
N ARG A 105 -11.89 -28.88 -19.20
CA ARG A 105 -11.25 -30.08 -19.78
C ARG A 105 -10.95 -29.87 -21.26
N LEU A 106 -11.93 -29.42 -22.04
CA LEU A 106 -11.79 -29.12 -23.47
C LEU A 106 -10.71 -28.07 -23.73
N THR A 107 -10.67 -27.01 -22.92
CA THR A 107 -9.70 -25.92 -23.10
C THR A 107 -8.28 -26.34 -22.72
N GLN A 108 -8.11 -27.03 -21.59
CA GLN A 108 -6.78 -27.33 -21.03
C GLN A 108 -6.12 -28.57 -21.65
N ALA A 109 -6.90 -29.53 -22.16
CA ALA A 109 -6.38 -30.76 -22.74
C ALA A 109 -6.61 -30.81 -24.25
N ASP A 110 -7.87 -30.93 -24.68
CA ASP A 110 -8.19 -31.32 -26.06
C ASP A 110 -7.84 -30.20 -27.06
N PHE A 111 -8.21 -28.96 -26.75
CA PHE A 111 -7.92 -27.80 -27.59
C PHE A 111 -6.43 -27.53 -27.62
N TYR A 112 -5.76 -27.58 -26.46
CA TYR A 112 -4.32 -27.36 -26.37
C TYR A 112 -3.53 -28.34 -27.24
N ILE A 113 -3.86 -29.64 -27.18
CA ILE A 113 -3.21 -30.67 -28.00
C ILE A 113 -3.52 -30.47 -29.49
N ALA A 114 -4.80 -30.22 -29.84
CA ALA A 114 -5.20 -30.02 -31.22
C ALA A 114 -4.55 -28.79 -31.86
N ASP A 115 -4.52 -27.66 -31.14
CA ASP A 115 -3.91 -26.41 -31.58
C ASP A 115 -2.38 -26.54 -31.68
N GLN A 116 -1.73 -27.21 -30.73
CA GLN A 116 -0.29 -27.47 -30.77
C GLN A 116 0.10 -28.30 -32.00
N ASN A 117 -0.61 -29.40 -32.26
CA ASN A 117 -0.34 -30.26 -33.43
C ASN A 117 -0.58 -29.51 -34.75
N TYR A 118 -1.67 -28.75 -34.84
CA TYR A 118 -1.95 -27.90 -35.99
C TYR A 118 -0.82 -26.88 -36.23
N LYS A 119 -0.36 -26.18 -35.18
CA LYS A 119 0.73 -25.19 -35.27
C LYS A 119 2.05 -25.83 -35.70
N PHE A 120 2.39 -27.02 -35.19
CA PHE A 120 3.61 -27.72 -35.59
C PHE A 120 3.60 -28.15 -37.06
N GLU A 121 2.52 -28.75 -37.53
CA GLU A 121 2.43 -29.15 -38.94
C GLU A 121 2.37 -27.93 -39.87
N LYS A 122 1.68 -26.86 -39.44
CA LYS A 122 1.67 -25.59 -40.18
C LYS A 122 3.08 -24.98 -40.30
N ALA A 123 3.86 -24.97 -39.22
CA ALA A 123 5.22 -24.49 -39.26
C ALA A 123 6.10 -25.30 -40.22
N LYS A 124 5.97 -26.64 -40.23
CA LYS A 124 6.66 -27.50 -41.21
C LYS A 124 6.22 -27.19 -42.65
N PHE A 125 4.93 -26.99 -42.87
CA PHE A 125 4.39 -26.61 -44.19
C PHE A 125 4.98 -25.29 -44.68
N ASP A 126 5.07 -24.27 -43.82
CA ASP A 126 5.62 -22.97 -44.20
C ASP A 126 7.11 -23.09 -44.60
N VAL A 127 7.89 -23.93 -43.90
CA VAL A 127 9.29 -24.22 -44.26
C VAL A 127 9.38 -24.94 -45.61
N VAL A 128 8.62 -26.03 -45.79
CA VAL A 128 8.65 -26.83 -47.04
C VAL A 128 8.13 -26.03 -48.22
N LYS A 129 7.14 -25.16 -48.01
CA LYS A 129 6.64 -24.23 -49.02
C LYS A 129 7.72 -23.28 -49.50
N TYR A 130 8.46 -22.67 -48.57
CA TYR A 130 9.60 -21.82 -48.92
C TYR A 130 10.67 -22.59 -49.72
N GLU A 131 11.01 -23.81 -49.29
CA GLU A 131 11.99 -24.65 -50.01
C GLU A 131 11.52 -25.05 -51.41
N PHE A 132 10.20 -25.28 -51.59
CA PHE A 132 9.58 -25.54 -52.88
C PHE A 132 9.68 -24.32 -53.81
N GLU A 133 9.26 -23.14 -53.33
CA GLU A 133 9.31 -21.89 -54.08
C GLU A 133 10.76 -21.54 -54.47
N GLU A 134 11.72 -21.72 -53.56
CA GLU A 134 13.15 -21.52 -53.84
C GLU A 134 13.68 -22.48 -54.92
N ALA A 135 13.28 -23.76 -54.86
CA ALA A 135 13.69 -24.77 -55.83
C ALA A 135 13.10 -24.51 -57.24
N GLU A 136 11.86 -24.02 -57.32
CA GLU A 136 11.27 -23.57 -58.59
C GLU A 136 12.02 -22.36 -59.15
N HIS A 137 12.33 -21.37 -58.33
CA HIS A 137 13.06 -20.17 -58.75
C HIS A 137 14.48 -20.47 -59.26
N LYS A 138 15.18 -21.44 -58.65
CA LYS A 138 16.54 -21.85 -59.07
C LYS A 138 16.56 -22.86 -60.22
N GLY A 139 15.40 -23.29 -60.74
CA GLY A 139 15.30 -24.26 -61.83
C GLY A 139 15.66 -25.70 -61.45
N HIS A 140 15.65 -26.03 -60.15
CA HIS A 140 15.98 -27.36 -59.65
C HIS A 140 14.74 -28.30 -59.70
N THR A 141 14.37 -28.73 -60.90
CA THR A 141 13.13 -29.48 -61.18
C THR A 141 12.94 -30.76 -60.35
N ALA A 142 14.01 -31.51 -60.06
CA ALA A 142 13.93 -32.71 -59.23
C ALA A 142 13.58 -32.39 -57.77
N LYS A 143 14.24 -31.38 -57.18
CA LYS A 143 14.01 -30.92 -55.80
C LYS A 143 12.64 -30.28 -55.64
N ALA A 144 12.18 -29.51 -56.64
CA ALA A 144 10.84 -28.94 -56.64
C ALA A 144 9.75 -30.03 -56.65
N LYS A 145 9.93 -31.11 -57.44
CA LYS A 145 8.97 -32.23 -57.47
C LYS A 145 8.91 -32.99 -56.15
N GLU A 146 10.05 -33.20 -55.48
CA GLU A 146 10.13 -33.81 -54.15
C GLU A 146 9.41 -32.96 -53.11
N LYS A 147 9.73 -31.67 -53.04
CA LYS A 147 9.13 -30.74 -52.07
C LYS A 147 7.64 -30.52 -52.31
N LYS A 148 7.18 -30.58 -53.55
CA LYS A 148 5.75 -30.57 -53.88
C LYS A 148 5.00 -31.77 -53.31
N ALA A 149 5.56 -32.98 -53.44
CA ALA A 149 4.96 -34.18 -52.84
C ALA A 149 4.94 -34.11 -51.30
N GLU A 150 5.99 -33.56 -50.69
CA GLU A 150 6.03 -33.30 -49.24
C GLU A 150 4.96 -32.28 -48.80
N LEU A 151 4.78 -31.22 -49.59
CA LEU A 151 3.79 -30.16 -49.36
C LEU A 151 2.35 -30.68 -49.50
N ASP A 152 2.07 -31.53 -50.48
CA ASP A 152 0.76 -32.18 -50.65
C ASP A 152 0.45 -33.09 -49.43
N GLY A 153 1.44 -33.83 -48.94
CA GLY A 153 1.30 -34.64 -47.72
C GLY A 153 1.09 -33.82 -46.44
N LEU A 154 1.79 -32.69 -46.30
CA LEU A 154 1.58 -31.73 -45.21
C LEU A 154 0.21 -31.07 -45.28
N THR A 155 -0.27 -30.77 -46.48
CA THR A 155 -1.59 -30.17 -46.71
C THR A 155 -2.71 -31.07 -46.15
N GLU A 156 -2.65 -32.38 -46.43
CA GLU A 156 -3.64 -33.33 -45.90
C GLU A 156 -3.54 -33.49 -44.38
N ARG A 157 -2.33 -33.50 -43.80
CA ARG A 157 -2.14 -33.54 -42.34
C ARG A 157 -2.71 -32.29 -41.65
N ILE A 158 -2.44 -31.11 -42.20
CA ILE A 158 -2.95 -29.85 -41.67
C ILE A 158 -4.47 -29.81 -41.73
N LYS A 159 -5.09 -30.27 -42.83
CA LYS A 159 -6.56 -30.40 -42.92
C LYS A 159 -7.10 -31.30 -41.81
N GLY A 160 -6.48 -32.44 -41.57
CA GLY A 160 -6.85 -33.35 -40.48
C GLY A 160 -6.81 -32.69 -39.10
N PHE A 161 -5.69 -32.05 -38.75
CA PHE A 161 -5.57 -31.36 -37.46
C PHE A 161 -6.49 -30.15 -37.34
N ARG A 162 -6.75 -29.43 -38.44
CA ARG A 162 -7.72 -28.33 -38.46
C ARG A 162 -9.13 -28.82 -38.13
N ILE A 163 -9.57 -29.94 -38.74
CA ILE A 163 -10.89 -30.51 -38.46
C ILE A 163 -11.02 -30.89 -36.98
N VAL A 164 -9.97 -31.48 -36.38
CA VAL A 164 -9.97 -31.82 -34.95
C VAL A 164 -10.06 -30.56 -34.09
N ARG A 165 -9.31 -29.51 -34.43
CA ARG A 165 -9.38 -28.22 -33.71
C ARG A 165 -10.77 -27.60 -33.82
N GLU A 166 -11.33 -27.53 -35.03
CA GLU A 166 -12.68 -27.01 -35.30
C GLU A 166 -13.75 -27.81 -34.53
N ALA A 167 -13.59 -29.13 -34.41
CA ALA A 167 -14.51 -29.96 -33.63
C ALA A 167 -14.44 -29.66 -32.13
N VAL A 168 -13.24 -29.44 -31.58
CA VAL A 168 -13.08 -29.06 -30.16
C VAL A 168 -13.62 -27.64 -29.92
N GLU A 169 -13.35 -26.70 -30.83
CA GLU A 169 -13.89 -25.34 -30.79
C GLU A 169 -15.44 -25.36 -30.80
N ALA A 170 -16.05 -26.23 -31.60
CA ALA A 170 -17.50 -26.41 -31.61
C ALA A 170 -18.05 -26.95 -30.28
N LEU A 171 -17.34 -27.90 -29.64
CA LEU A 171 -17.71 -28.39 -28.32
C LEU A 171 -17.57 -27.32 -27.23
N GLN A 172 -16.51 -26.50 -27.28
CA GLN A 172 -16.33 -25.36 -26.38
C GLN A 172 -17.49 -24.37 -26.53
N ALA A 173 -17.86 -24.01 -27.76
CA ALA A 173 -18.97 -23.10 -28.04
C ALA A 173 -20.31 -23.62 -27.50
N GLU A 174 -20.56 -24.94 -27.54
CA GLU A 174 -21.76 -25.54 -26.95
C GLU A 174 -21.76 -25.43 -25.42
N GLN A 175 -20.64 -25.70 -24.76
CA GLN A 175 -20.54 -25.54 -23.30
C GLN A 175 -20.66 -24.07 -22.88
N GLU A 176 -20.04 -23.15 -23.63
CA GLU A 176 -20.17 -21.71 -23.41
C GLU A 176 -21.62 -21.23 -23.57
N LYS A 177 -22.36 -21.80 -24.52
CA LYS A 177 -23.79 -21.52 -24.69
C LYS A 177 -24.60 -21.99 -23.49
N ILE A 178 -24.37 -23.21 -23.00
CA ILE A 178 -25.03 -23.73 -21.78
C ILE A 178 -24.74 -22.83 -20.58
N ILE A 179 -23.47 -22.44 -20.39
CA ILE A 179 -23.06 -21.52 -19.33
C ILE A 179 -23.72 -20.15 -19.52
N GLY A 180 -23.80 -19.63 -20.74
CA GLY A 180 -24.43 -18.35 -21.07
C GLY A 180 -25.95 -18.35 -20.88
N GLU A 181 -26.63 -19.46 -21.15
CA GLU A 181 -28.07 -19.62 -20.88
C GLU A 181 -28.36 -19.61 -19.37
N ILE A 182 -27.50 -20.24 -18.56
CA ILE A 182 -27.68 -20.35 -17.12
C ILE A 182 -27.23 -19.09 -16.38
N SER A 183 -26.07 -18.54 -16.74
CA SER A 183 -25.50 -17.35 -16.08
C SER A 183 -25.97 -16.03 -16.70
N GLY A 184 -26.61 -16.07 -17.87
CA GLY A 184 -27.14 -14.90 -18.56
C GLY A 184 -26.11 -13.77 -18.67
N LYS A 185 -26.54 -12.55 -18.35
CA LYS A 185 -25.68 -11.35 -18.38
C LYS A 185 -24.93 -11.10 -17.06
N LYS A 186 -24.73 -12.12 -16.20
CA LYS A 186 -24.07 -11.97 -14.88
C LYS A 186 -22.80 -11.13 -14.93
N GLY A 187 -21.87 -11.47 -15.82
CA GLY A 187 -20.60 -10.76 -15.93
C GLY A 187 -20.76 -9.28 -16.28
N SER A 188 -21.74 -8.94 -17.13
CA SER A 188 -22.06 -7.55 -17.48
C SER A 188 -22.65 -6.77 -16.30
N PHE A 189 -23.60 -7.35 -15.56
CA PHE A 189 -24.17 -6.70 -14.39
C PHE A 189 -23.18 -6.57 -13.23
N GLU A 190 -22.33 -7.57 -13.01
CA GLU A 190 -21.22 -7.44 -12.06
C GLU A 190 -20.23 -6.35 -12.47
N GLN A 191 -19.94 -6.21 -13.77
CA GLN A 191 -19.07 -5.15 -14.26
C GLN A 191 -19.70 -3.76 -14.07
N GLN A 192 -21.01 -3.62 -14.32
CA GLN A 192 -21.75 -2.39 -14.06
C GLN A 192 -21.79 -2.04 -12.56
N LYS A 193 -22.06 -3.02 -11.69
CA LYS A 193 -22.01 -2.84 -10.23
C LYS A 193 -20.61 -2.42 -9.78
N ARG A 194 -19.56 -3.11 -10.25
CA ARG A 194 -18.16 -2.76 -9.96
C ARG A 194 -17.79 -1.37 -10.47
N ALA A 195 -18.30 -0.96 -11.63
CA ALA A 195 -18.07 0.38 -12.17
C ALA A 195 -18.75 1.45 -11.29
N LEU A 196 -19.99 1.21 -10.86
CA LEU A 196 -20.76 2.10 -10.00
C LEU A 196 -20.13 2.24 -8.61
N MET A 197 -19.62 1.14 -8.03
CA MET A 197 -18.99 1.12 -6.71
C MET A 197 -17.49 1.42 -6.73
N LYS A 198 -16.87 1.59 -7.90
CA LYS A 198 -15.41 1.65 -8.06
C LYS A 198 -14.71 2.62 -7.10
N ASN A 199 -15.25 3.83 -6.95
CA ASN A 199 -14.65 4.86 -6.10
C ASN A 199 -14.73 4.48 -4.62
N VAL A 200 -15.89 4.02 -4.17
CA VAL A 200 -16.11 3.56 -2.80
C VAL A 200 -15.22 2.34 -2.50
N ASP A 201 -15.15 1.37 -3.40
CA ASP A 201 -14.29 0.18 -3.25
C ASP A 201 -12.81 0.56 -3.15
N ASN A 202 -12.35 1.52 -3.96
CA ASN A 202 -10.97 2.01 -3.90
C ASN A 202 -10.69 2.72 -2.57
N LEU A 203 -11.62 3.54 -2.08
CA LEU A 203 -11.49 4.21 -0.78
C LEU A 203 -11.53 3.21 0.39
N ASN A 204 -12.40 2.20 0.35
CA ASN A 204 -12.45 1.13 1.34
C ASN A 204 -11.15 0.32 1.39
N ARG A 205 -10.56 0.01 0.23
CA ARG A 205 -9.23 -0.64 0.17
C ARG A 205 -8.16 0.24 0.80
N ARG A 206 -8.15 1.54 0.50
CA ARG A 206 -7.22 2.49 1.12
C ARG A 206 -7.43 2.54 2.64
N LEU A 207 -8.67 2.62 3.11
CA LEU A 207 -9.01 2.62 4.53
C LEU A 207 -8.47 1.37 5.24
N SER A 208 -8.69 0.18 4.67
CA SER A 208 -8.20 -1.08 5.25
C SER A 208 -6.68 -1.18 5.37
N SER A 209 -5.93 -0.40 4.57
CA SER A 209 -4.47 -0.34 4.64
C SER A 209 -3.97 0.58 5.76
N ILE A 210 -4.77 1.57 6.15
CA ILE A 210 -4.44 2.59 7.15
C ILE A 210 -4.89 2.15 8.54
N GLU A 211 -6.05 1.49 8.64
CA GLU A 211 -6.64 1.08 9.91
C GLU A 211 -5.70 0.22 10.77
N PRO A 212 -5.81 0.31 12.11
CA PRO A 212 -5.04 -0.51 13.03
C PRO A 212 -5.49 -1.97 12.96
N SER A 213 -4.90 -2.72 12.03
CA SER A 213 -5.06 -4.16 11.91
C SER A 213 -4.04 -4.92 12.78
N PHE A 214 -4.31 -6.18 13.14
CA PHE A 214 -3.36 -7.00 13.90
C PHE A 214 -1.98 -7.09 13.23
N PRO A 215 -1.85 -7.30 11.90
CA PRO A 215 -0.56 -7.22 11.21
C PRO A 215 0.13 -5.87 11.37
N ASN A 216 -0.62 -4.76 11.29
CA ASN A 216 -0.10 -3.41 11.50
C ASN A 216 0.40 -3.19 12.94
N ILE A 217 -0.29 -3.72 13.93
CA ILE A 217 0.15 -3.61 15.34
C ILE A 217 1.41 -4.44 15.55
N PHE A 218 1.43 -5.69 15.06
CA PHE A 218 2.56 -6.61 15.21
C PHE A 218 3.85 -6.08 14.57
N ARG A 219 3.78 -5.56 13.34
CA ARG A 219 4.95 -5.00 12.63
C ARG A 219 5.48 -3.68 13.20
N ASN A 220 4.77 -3.06 14.14
CA ASN A 220 5.21 -1.85 14.84
C ASN A 220 5.49 -2.13 16.34
N MET A 221 5.67 -3.39 16.73
CA MET A 221 6.13 -3.73 18.08
C MET A 221 7.65 -3.59 18.21
N PRO A 222 8.17 -3.28 19.41
CA PRO A 222 9.61 -3.35 19.68
C PRO A 222 10.19 -4.69 19.20
N MET A 223 11.39 -4.63 18.59
CA MET A 223 12.14 -5.79 18.08
C MET A 223 11.57 -6.46 16.81
N VAL A 224 10.36 -6.11 16.36
CA VAL A 224 9.74 -6.65 15.13
C VAL A 224 9.63 -5.58 14.03
N ASP A 225 9.90 -4.33 14.37
CA ASP A 225 9.79 -3.15 13.51
C ASP A 225 10.83 -3.05 12.39
N PHE A 226 11.70 -4.04 12.23
CA PHE A 226 12.54 -4.17 11.06
C PHE A 226 11.82 -4.83 9.87
N ILE A 227 10.68 -5.49 10.11
CA ILE A 227 9.89 -6.20 9.09
C ILE A 227 8.77 -5.29 8.58
N ASP A 228 9.10 -4.41 7.64
CA ASP A 228 8.16 -3.51 6.96
C ASP A 228 7.22 -2.73 7.91
N PRO A 229 7.74 -1.85 8.79
CA PRO A 229 6.91 -1.08 9.71
C PRO A 229 6.09 -0.02 8.97
N SER A 230 4.85 0.25 9.40
CA SER A 230 4.11 1.43 8.90
C SER A 230 4.62 2.72 9.52
N ILE A 231 5.14 2.64 10.74
CA ILE A 231 5.64 3.79 11.48
C ILE A 231 7.16 3.72 11.50
N LYS A 232 7.82 4.58 10.72
CA LYS A 232 9.28 4.61 10.60
C LYS A 232 9.83 6.01 10.43
N VAL A 233 11.10 6.18 10.80
CA VAL A 233 11.84 7.39 10.46
C VAL A 233 11.93 7.48 8.94
N ARG A 234 11.32 8.54 8.38
CA ARG A 234 11.47 8.87 6.97
C ARG A 234 12.70 9.74 6.80
N GLN A 235 13.62 9.26 5.97
CA GLN A 235 14.92 9.86 5.79
C GLN A 235 15.17 10.08 4.30
N VAL A 236 15.50 11.32 3.92
CA VAL A 236 16.01 11.68 2.61
C VAL A 236 17.51 11.97 2.74
N VAL A 237 18.34 11.40 1.86
CA VAL A 237 19.78 11.64 1.84
C VAL A 237 20.07 12.54 0.64
N LEU A 238 20.42 13.80 0.93
CA LEU A 238 20.65 14.83 -0.08
C LEU A 238 22.12 14.70 -0.53
N GLY A 239 22.38 13.82 -1.50
CA GLY A 239 23.73 13.33 -1.82
C GLY A 239 24.74 14.43 -2.16
N ASP A 240 24.31 15.44 -2.92
CA ASP A 240 25.18 16.54 -3.34
C ASP A 240 25.40 17.60 -2.24
N LEU A 241 24.52 17.64 -1.25
CA LEU A 241 24.63 18.52 -0.09
C LEU A 241 25.37 17.82 1.05
N ARG A 242 26.37 18.49 1.62
CA ARG A 242 27.15 17.94 2.73
C ARG A 242 27.16 18.89 3.91
N ASN A 243 27.10 18.31 5.12
CA ASN A 243 27.34 19.02 6.36
C ASN A 243 28.82 18.85 6.75
N ASP A 244 29.44 19.96 7.13
CA ASP A 244 30.77 19.96 7.73
C ASP A 244 30.64 19.62 9.22
N LEU A 245 31.07 18.41 9.60
CA LEU A 245 31.21 17.99 10.99
C LEU A 245 32.70 17.96 11.32
N ASN A 246 33.19 18.97 12.05
CA ASN A 246 34.56 19.08 12.59
C ASN A 246 35.56 18.09 11.96
N PHE A 247 36.14 18.51 10.82
CA PHE A 247 37.14 17.76 10.03
C PHE A 247 36.62 16.65 9.09
N THR A 248 35.32 16.42 8.97
CA THR A 248 34.72 15.45 8.02
C THR A 248 33.46 16.01 7.35
N LYS A 249 33.30 15.74 6.04
CA LYS A 249 32.09 16.05 5.29
C LYS A 249 31.16 14.84 5.24
N VAL A 250 29.99 14.95 5.86
CA VAL A 250 28.96 13.90 5.80
C VAL A 250 27.83 14.33 4.86
N PRO A 251 27.16 13.40 4.16
CA PRO A 251 25.95 13.73 3.41
C PRO A 251 24.91 14.39 4.32
N LYS A 252 24.24 15.43 3.82
CA LYS A 252 23.13 16.08 4.51
C LYS A 252 21.93 15.13 4.51
N VAL A 253 21.30 14.95 5.66
CA VAL A 253 20.22 13.97 5.81
C VAL A 253 18.99 14.62 6.39
N ASP A 254 17.90 14.66 5.65
CA ASP A 254 16.64 15.24 6.10
C ASP A 254 15.71 14.20 6.72
N ARG A 255 15.13 14.51 7.88
CA ARG A 255 14.14 13.66 8.56
C ARG A 255 12.84 14.39 8.90
N CYS A 256 12.61 15.58 8.35
CA CYS A 256 11.44 16.40 8.67
C CYS A 256 10.12 15.70 8.34
N THR A 257 10.07 14.94 7.23
CA THR A 257 8.92 14.11 6.83
C THR A 257 8.58 13.00 7.82
N THR A 258 9.46 12.68 8.77
CA THR A 258 9.14 11.75 9.86
C THR A 258 7.97 12.29 10.70
N CYS A 259 7.95 13.59 10.97
CA CYS A 259 6.91 14.25 11.78
C CYS A 259 5.90 14.98 10.90
N HIS A 260 6.36 15.64 9.83
CA HIS A 260 5.52 16.37 8.88
C HIS A 260 4.99 15.43 7.80
N VAL A 261 4.00 14.63 8.19
CA VAL A 261 3.70 13.40 7.45
C VAL A 261 3.17 13.64 6.04
N ASN A 262 2.44 14.74 5.86
CA ASN A 262 1.72 15.06 4.64
C ASN A 262 2.34 16.22 3.86
N ILE A 263 3.56 16.66 4.20
CA ILE A 263 4.18 17.86 3.63
C ILE A 263 4.31 17.79 2.10
N ASP A 264 4.48 16.59 1.55
CA ASP A 264 4.63 16.27 0.14
C ASP A 264 3.33 15.76 -0.53
N ARG A 265 2.19 15.78 0.18
CA ARG A 265 0.93 15.21 -0.29
C ARG A 265 -0.09 16.31 -0.52
N ALA A 266 -0.86 16.25 -1.60
CA ALA A 266 -1.96 17.19 -1.84
C ALA A 266 -3.17 16.93 -0.93
N GLY A 267 -3.97 17.98 -0.69
CA GLY A 267 -5.24 17.88 0.05
C GLY A 267 -5.12 17.98 1.57
N TYR A 268 -3.96 18.40 2.09
CA TYR A 268 -3.78 18.78 3.49
C TYR A 268 -3.40 20.27 3.59
N ASP A 269 -3.90 21.08 2.67
CA ASP A 269 -3.53 22.48 2.52
C ASP A 269 -4.15 23.33 3.63
N LEU A 270 -3.36 24.30 4.13
CA LEU A 270 -3.84 25.30 5.08
C LEU A 270 -4.33 26.54 4.35
N ASP A 271 -5.35 27.14 4.92
CA ASP A 271 -5.77 28.51 4.65
C ASP A 271 -4.75 29.46 5.29
N GLN A 272 -4.20 30.40 4.50
CA GLN A 272 -3.10 31.25 4.93
C GLN A 272 -3.54 32.31 5.96
N GLU A 273 -4.80 32.71 5.96
CA GLU A 273 -5.33 33.71 6.88
C GLU A 273 -5.59 33.11 8.26
N THR A 274 -6.14 31.90 8.29
CA THR A 274 -6.56 31.23 9.53
C THR A 274 -5.53 30.26 10.08
N GLY A 275 -4.60 29.76 9.25
CA GLY A 275 -3.64 28.72 9.62
C GLY A 275 -4.26 27.35 9.89
N LEU A 276 -5.52 27.14 9.48
CA LEU A 276 -6.28 25.90 9.61
C LEU A 276 -6.47 25.22 8.25
N PHE A 277 -6.88 23.95 8.24
CA PHE A 277 -7.13 23.21 7.00
C PHE A 277 -8.24 23.85 6.15
N LYS A 278 -7.98 23.93 4.84
CA LYS A 278 -9.00 24.31 3.84
C LYS A 278 -10.11 23.26 3.73
N ASP A 279 -9.75 22.00 3.90
CA ASP A 279 -10.68 20.87 3.92
C ASP A 279 -11.51 20.90 5.22
N GLU A 280 -12.83 20.97 5.07
CA GLU A 280 -13.77 21.07 6.21
C GLU A 280 -13.74 19.83 7.11
N ASP A 281 -13.51 18.64 6.57
CA ASP A 281 -13.45 17.41 7.36
C ASP A 281 -12.18 17.42 8.22
N LEU A 282 -11.05 17.80 7.64
CA LEU A 282 -9.79 17.95 8.37
C LEU A 282 -9.87 19.04 9.44
N ARG A 283 -10.52 20.17 9.14
CA ARG A 283 -10.75 21.23 10.13
C ARG A 283 -11.60 20.73 11.30
N SER A 284 -12.71 20.04 11.01
CA SER A 284 -13.56 19.38 12.00
C SER A 284 -12.79 18.35 12.83
N TYR A 285 -11.88 17.59 12.22
CA TYR A 285 -11.04 16.63 12.94
C TYR A 285 -10.13 17.33 13.94
N VAL A 286 -9.40 18.37 13.52
CA VAL A 286 -8.48 19.09 14.40
C VAL A 286 -9.23 19.80 15.54
N ASP A 287 -10.40 20.38 15.26
CA ASP A 287 -11.23 21.05 16.26
C ASP A 287 -11.72 20.09 17.35
N LYS A 288 -12.00 18.83 17.00
CA LYS A 288 -12.43 17.77 17.93
C LYS A 288 -11.27 17.17 18.71
N MET A 289 -10.11 16.99 18.08
CA MET A 289 -9.00 16.23 18.66
C MET A 289 -8.05 17.09 19.50
N TYR A 290 -7.97 18.40 19.24
CA TYR A 290 -6.98 19.27 19.87
C TYR A 290 -7.59 20.49 20.56
N SER A 291 -6.96 20.87 21.67
CA SER A 291 -7.27 22.10 22.40
C SER A 291 -6.96 23.33 21.56
N GLU A 292 -7.63 24.46 21.80
CA GLU A 292 -7.43 25.70 21.02
C GLU A 292 -5.97 26.13 20.94
N GLU A 293 -5.20 25.94 22.02
CA GLU A 293 -3.77 26.27 22.07
C GLU A 293 -2.90 25.38 21.16
N GLU A 294 -3.33 24.15 20.89
CA GLU A 294 -2.60 23.18 20.07
C GLU A 294 -3.04 23.14 18.60
N ARG A 295 -4.28 23.54 18.29
CA ARG A 295 -4.89 23.41 16.95
C ARG A 295 -4.01 23.97 15.83
N LEU A 296 -3.48 25.18 16.01
CA LEU A 296 -2.63 25.83 15.02
C LEU A 296 -1.31 25.06 14.81
N GLY A 297 -0.67 24.63 15.91
CA GLY A 297 0.57 23.86 15.85
C GLY A 297 0.37 22.51 15.16
N ARG A 298 -0.70 21.80 15.51
CA ARG A 298 -1.04 20.49 14.93
C ARG A 298 -1.41 20.60 13.46
N SER A 299 -2.17 21.62 13.08
CA SER A 299 -2.52 21.89 11.68
C SER A 299 -1.26 22.09 10.83
N LYS A 300 -0.30 22.90 11.30
CA LYS A 300 0.99 23.11 10.65
C LYS A 300 1.86 21.84 10.55
N VAL A 301 1.78 20.95 11.54
CA VAL A 301 2.54 19.69 11.49
C VAL A 301 1.97 18.74 10.45
N PHE A 302 0.64 18.67 10.32
CA PHE A 302 -0.04 17.72 9.43
C PHE A 302 -0.39 18.27 8.05
N SER A 303 0.00 19.51 7.76
CA SER A 303 -0.29 20.15 6.49
C SER A 303 0.67 19.79 5.36
N SER A 304 0.18 19.99 4.15
CA SER A 304 0.96 20.05 2.91
C SER A 304 1.85 21.29 2.87
N HIS A 305 2.85 21.26 2.00
CA HIS A 305 3.62 22.45 1.67
C HIS A 305 2.72 23.49 0.97
N PRO A 306 2.78 24.79 1.32
CA PRO A 306 1.91 25.82 0.73
C PRO A 306 2.03 25.95 -0.79
N ASN A 307 3.21 25.64 -1.34
CA ASN A 307 3.52 25.67 -2.77
C ASN A 307 3.95 24.28 -3.27
N LEU A 308 3.07 23.29 -3.14
CA LEU A 308 3.37 21.88 -3.45
C LEU A 308 3.74 21.65 -4.93
N ASP A 309 3.18 22.45 -5.84
CA ASP A 309 3.47 22.35 -7.28
C ASP A 309 4.89 22.80 -7.63
N LEU A 310 5.49 23.66 -6.81
CA LEU A 310 6.85 24.17 -7.01
C LEU A 310 7.90 23.42 -6.17
N PHE A 311 7.51 22.95 -4.98
CA PHE A 311 8.40 22.30 -4.02
C PHE A 311 7.79 21.04 -3.41
N LEU A 312 8.64 20.04 -3.14
CA LEU A 312 8.38 18.81 -2.40
C LEU A 312 7.44 17.81 -3.09
N GLY A 313 6.48 18.27 -3.90
CA GLY A 313 5.65 17.39 -4.72
C GLY A 313 6.51 16.54 -5.66
N SER A 314 6.12 15.28 -5.88
CA SER A 314 6.86 14.36 -6.74
C SER A 314 6.95 14.81 -8.21
N ALA A 315 6.01 15.64 -8.65
CA ALA A 315 5.99 16.24 -9.99
C ALA A 315 6.48 17.70 -9.98
N SER A 316 6.94 18.21 -8.83
CA SER A 316 7.41 19.59 -8.71
C SER A 316 8.79 19.78 -9.32
N ALA A 317 9.16 21.03 -9.60
CA ALA A 317 10.49 21.38 -10.07
C ALA A 317 11.60 21.12 -9.02
N HIS A 318 11.21 20.94 -7.75
CA HIS A 318 12.11 20.72 -6.62
C HIS A 318 11.57 19.59 -5.73
N PRO A 319 11.64 18.32 -6.18
CA PRO A 319 11.03 17.20 -5.48
C PRO A 319 11.75 16.91 -4.15
N ILE A 320 11.01 16.38 -3.18
CA ILE A 320 11.48 16.26 -1.79
C ILE A 320 12.74 15.40 -1.62
N ASP A 321 12.92 14.41 -2.49
CA ASP A 321 14.07 13.50 -2.50
C ASP A 321 15.37 14.16 -2.99
N GLU A 322 15.27 15.28 -3.71
CA GLU A 322 16.42 16.03 -4.22
C GLU A 322 16.78 17.22 -3.32
N VAL A 323 15.77 17.98 -2.85
CA VAL A 323 16.01 19.24 -2.11
C VAL A 323 15.92 19.10 -0.59
N GLY A 324 15.02 18.27 -0.09
CA GLY A 324 14.70 18.15 1.33
C GLY A 324 14.15 19.45 1.96
N CYS A 325 13.76 19.39 3.24
CA CYS A 325 13.19 20.52 3.97
C CYS A 325 14.29 21.43 4.56
N THR A 326 15.34 20.83 5.08
CA THR A 326 16.46 21.47 5.80
C THR A 326 17.33 22.35 4.91
N THR A 327 17.16 22.30 3.60
CA THR A 327 17.84 23.19 2.64
C THR A 327 17.31 24.61 2.70
N CYS A 328 16.00 24.77 2.86
CA CYS A 328 15.36 26.07 3.03
C CYS A 328 15.15 26.41 4.50
N HIS A 329 14.69 25.45 5.31
CA HIS A 329 14.26 25.73 6.69
C HIS A 329 15.37 25.68 7.74
N LEU A 330 16.59 25.25 7.38
CA LEU A 330 17.67 24.93 8.32
C LEU A 330 17.24 23.90 9.38
N GLY A 331 17.83 23.96 10.57
CA GLY A 331 17.57 23.03 11.66
C GLY A 331 18.55 21.88 11.73
N ARG A 332 18.23 20.93 12.60
CA ARG A 332 19.04 19.73 12.78
C ARG A 332 18.46 18.60 11.95
N ASP A 333 19.09 18.40 10.80
CA ASP A 333 18.78 17.44 9.74
C ASP A 333 18.36 16.04 10.24
N ARG A 334 19.09 15.47 11.21
CA ARG A 334 18.81 14.13 11.78
C ARG A 334 17.88 14.11 13.00
N GLY A 335 17.37 15.27 13.43
CA GLY A 335 16.51 15.41 14.60
C GLY A 335 15.12 14.82 14.36
N VAL A 336 14.65 13.98 15.27
CA VAL A 336 13.32 13.31 15.21
C VAL A 336 12.46 13.61 16.42
N THR A 337 12.72 14.72 17.10
CA THR A 337 11.89 15.24 18.20
C THR A 337 11.72 16.73 18.02
N PHE A 338 10.68 17.30 18.61
CA PHE A 338 10.38 18.73 18.46
C PHE A 338 11.58 19.59 18.88
N LYS A 339 12.23 19.23 19.98
CA LYS A 339 13.42 19.94 20.49
C LYS A 339 14.67 19.64 19.66
N ASN A 340 14.88 18.37 19.30
CA ASN A 340 16.12 17.98 18.63
C ASN A 340 16.20 18.46 17.18
N ALA A 341 15.08 18.69 16.51
CA ALA A 341 15.06 19.30 15.18
C ALA A 341 15.44 20.79 15.19
N ALA A 342 15.61 21.39 16.37
CA ALA A 342 15.97 22.80 16.57
C ALA A 342 14.92 23.80 16.06
N HIS A 343 13.62 23.50 16.27
CA HIS A 343 12.53 24.44 15.99
C HIS A 343 12.73 25.77 16.73
N THR A 344 12.47 26.88 16.05
CA THR A 344 12.58 28.23 16.60
C THR A 344 11.21 28.90 16.61
N PRO A 345 10.74 29.39 17.77
CA PRO A 345 9.49 30.14 17.87
C PRO A 345 9.63 31.50 17.20
N THR A 346 8.51 32.05 16.76
CA THR A 346 8.39 33.33 16.07
C THR A 346 8.54 34.50 17.05
N ASP A 347 8.02 34.34 18.28
CA ASP A 347 8.06 35.33 19.35
C ASP A 347 8.15 34.69 20.76
N GLU A 348 8.26 35.52 21.80
CA GLU A 348 8.36 35.07 23.19
C GLU A 348 7.07 34.41 23.69
N ALA A 349 5.90 34.83 23.19
CA ALA A 349 4.63 34.23 23.57
C ALA A 349 4.53 32.79 23.04
N GLU A 350 4.95 32.55 21.79
CA GLU A 350 5.08 31.23 21.19
C GLU A 350 6.12 30.39 21.91
N ALA A 351 7.27 30.97 22.25
CA ALA A 351 8.28 30.29 23.05
C ALA A 351 7.72 29.79 24.40
N LYS A 352 6.93 30.62 25.08
CA LYS A 352 6.26 30.26 26.34
C LYS A 352 5.18 29.19 26.14
N ARG A 353 4.38 29.27 25.08
CA ARG A 353 3.39 28.23 24.72
C ARG A 353 4.09 26.90 24.47
N TRP A 354 5.15 26.88 23.65
CA TRP A 354 5.91 25.67 23.34
C TRP A 354 6.65 25.11 24.55
N TYR A 355 7.11 25.96 25.47
CA TYR A 355 7.67 25.52 26.75
C TYR A 355 6.63 24.76 27.57
N ASN A 356 5.40 25.29 27.69
CA ASN A 356 4.33 24.67 28.47
C ASN A 356 3.80 23.38 27.82
N LEU A 357 3.54 23.41 26.51
CA LEU A 357 2.91 22.29 25.79
C LEU A 357 3.89 21.17 25.44
N TYR A 358 5.12 21.53 25.04
CA TYR A 358 6.08 20.60 24.45
C TYR A 358 7.41 20.56 25.19
N GLY A 359 7.54 21.30 26.31
CA GLY A 359 8.79 21.40 27.06
C GLY A 359 9.93 22.01 26.26
N TRP A 360 9.63 22.84 25.25
CA TRP A 360 10.61 23.41 24.34
C TRP A 360 11.67 24.24 25.07
N LYS A 361 12.92 24.12 24.62
CA LYS A 361 14.05 24.95 25.07
C LYS A 361 14.97 25.22 23.88
N LYS A 362 15.51 26.42 23.79
CA LYS A 362 16.51 26.77 22.77
C LYS A 362 17.71 25.83 22.85
N MET A 363 18.11 25.27 21.71
CA MET A 363 19.30 24.44 21.63
C MET A 363 20.56 25.31 21.72
N LYS A 364 21.38 25.11 22.75
CA LYS A 364 22.51 26.00 23.06
C LYS A 364 23.70 25.86 22.10
N TYR A 365 23.96 24.64 21.62
CA TYR A 365 25.17 24.28 20.87
C TYR A 365 24.85 23.87 19.43
N TRP A 366 23.92 24.59 18.79
CA TRP A 366 23.54 24.34 17.41
C TRP A 366 23.50 25.66 16.65
N ASP A 367 24.41 25.81 15.70
CA ASP A 367 24.67 27.10 15.06
C ASP A 367 23.61 27.47 14.02
N HIS A 368 22.87 26.48 13.51
CA HIS A 368 21.87 26.65 12.46
C HIS A 368 20.50 26.11 12.88
N PRO A 369 19.84 26.72 13.89
CA PRO A 369 18.48 26.32 14.26
C PRO A 369 17.52 26.58 13.10
N MET A 370 16.34 25.96 13.13
CA MET A 370 15.33 26.17 12.09
C MET A 370 14.95 27.65 12.04
N LEU A 371 14.71 28.17 10.84
CA LEU A 371 14.13 29.50 10.68
C LEU A 371 12.74 29.52 11.31
N SER A 372 12.42 30.59 12.04
CA SER A 372 11.04 30.77 12.52
C SER A 372 10.11 31.00 11.34
N SER A 373 8.83 30.65 11.48
CA SER A 373 7.85 30.66 10.38
C SER A 373 7.81 31.94 9.54
N GLN A 374 8.01 33.12 10.15
CA GLN A 374 8.06 34.42 9.47
C GLN A 374 9.25 34.63 8.51
N TYR A 375 10.32 33.83 8.62
CA TYR A 375 11.55 33.97 7.82
C TYR A 375 11.75 32.84 6.81
N VAL A 376 10.84 31.86 6.80
CA VAL A 376 10.91 30.69 5.93
C VAL A 376 10.70 31.05 4.46
N GLU A 377 9.86 32.05 4.17
CA GLU A 377 9.58 32.48 2.79
C GLU A 377 10.61 33.50 2.27
N SER A 378 11.59 33.90 3.09
CA SER A 378 12.64 34.87 2.75
C SER A 378 13.96 34.24 2.29
N SER A 379 14.03 32.91 2.24
CA SER A 379 15.26 32.13 1.99
C SER A 379 15.20 31.32 0.71
#